data_AF-A0A529KWV6-F1
#
_entry.id   AF-A0A529KWV6-F1
#
_cell.length_a   1.000
_cell.length_b   1.000
_cell.length_c   1.000
_cell.angle_alpha   90.00
_cell.angle_beta   90.00
_cell.angle_gamma   90.00
#
_symmetry.space_group_name_H-M   'P 1'
#
loop_
_entity.id
_entity.type
_entity.pdbx_description
1 polymer ?
#
loop_
_entity_poly.entity_id
_entity_poly.type
_entity_poly.pdbx_seq_one_letter_code
_entity_poly.pdbx_strand_id
1 'polypeptide(L)' 'AYPNGTVLQMTGRCTGGIDLLDIAGQPHWKQRQAIHYRWCEVWHDPAQNGHFVTGWVYGKYITPY' A
#
# COMPACT_ATOMS: atom_id res chain seq x y z
N ALA A 1 -3.78 6.57 5.62
CA ALA A 1 -4.49 7.20 4.49
C ALA A 1 -3.52 8.14 3.80
N TYR A 2 -3.38 7.99 2.48
CA TYR A 2 -2.58 8.91 1.66
C TYR A 2 -3.11 10.34 1.84
N PRO A 3 -2.27 11.41 1.71
CA PRO A 3 -2.67 12.77 2.05
C PRO A 3 -3.95 13.29 1.37
N ASN A 4 -4.31 12.69 0.23
CA ASN A 4 -5.50 12.99 -0.56
C ASN A 4 -6.73 12.10 -0.24
N GLY A 5 -6.67 11.27 0.81
CA GLY A 5 -7.76 10.37 1.17
C GLY A 5 -7.91 9.14 0.27
N THR A 6 -7.03 8.91 -0.70
CA THR A 6 -7.06 7.71 -1.54
C THR A 6 -6.88 6.46 -0.69
N VAL A 7 -7.81 5.51 -0.87
CA VAL A 7 -7.66 4.14 -0.36
C VAL A 7 -6.64 3.44 -1.24
N LEU A 8 -5.52 3.06 -0.63
CA LEU A 8 -4.46 2.35 -1.30
C LEU A 8 -4.79 0.86 -1.23
N GLN A 9 -4.97 0.22 -2.39
CA GLN A 9 -5.09 -1.23 -2.41
C GLN A 9 -3.72 -1.87 -2.13
N MET A 10 -3.73 -2.98 -1.40
CA MET A 10 -2.53 -3.77 -1.08
C MET A 10 -2.14 -4.68 -2.25
N THR A 11 -2.08 -4.12 -3.45
CA THR A 11 -1.73 -4.82 -4.67
C THR A 11 -0.42 -4.22 -5.19
N GLY A 12 0.67 -4.98 -5.05
CA GLY A 12 2.00 -4.60 -5.53
C GLY A 12 3.15 -5.08 -4.63
N ARG A 13 4.32 -4.47 -4.76
CA ARG A 13 5.55 -4.90 -4.07
C ARG A 13 6.16 -3.77 -3.25
N CYS A 14 6.68 -4.09 -2.08
CA CYS A 14 7.48 -3.20 -1.27
C CYS A 14 8.98 -3.44 -1.45
N THR A 15 9.75 -2.38 -1.21
CA THR A 15 11.21 -2.45 -1.17
C THR A 15 11.68 -3.51 -0.17
N GLY A 16 12.83 -4.11 -0.46
CA GLY A 16 13.33 -5.25 0.32
C GLY A 16 12.57 -6.55 0.05
N GLY A 17 11.99 -6.69 -1.14
CA GLY A 17 11.47 -7.96 -1.67
C GLY A 17 10.17 -8.45 -1.03
N ILE A 18 9.36 -7.57 -0.44
CA ILE A 18 8.07 -7.95 0.12
C ILE A 18 7.01 -7.83 -0.95
N ASP A 19 6.24 -8.89 -1.18
CA ASP A 19 4.99 -8.81 -1.92
C ASP A 19 3.85 -8.46 -0.96
N LEU A 20 3.02 -7.47 -1.32
CA LEU A 20 1.86 -7.10 -0.52
C LEU A 20 0.82 -8.24 -0.47
N LEU A 21 0.77 -9.10 -1.49
CA LEU A 21 -0.10 -10.28 -1.52
C LEU A 21 0.31 -11.33 -0.48
N ASP A 22 1.62 -11.50 -0.24
CA ASP A 22 2.14 -12.47 0.75
C ASP A 22 1.76 -12.10 2.19
N ILE A 23 1.59 -10.80 2.45
CA ILE A 23 1.21 -10.30 3.77
C ILE A 23 -0.30 -10.05 3.91
N ALA A 24 -1.05 -9.98 2.80
CA ALA A 24 -2.49 -9.66 2.81
C ALA A 24 -3.32 -10.60 3.69
N GLY A 25 -2.91 -11.86 3.85
CA GLY A 25 -3.57 -12.84 4.72
C GLY A 25 -3.20 -12.75 6.21
N GLN A 26 -2.26 -11.89 6.60
CA GLN A 26 -1.81 -11.76 7.99
C GLN A 26 -2.69 -10.81 8.80
N PRO A 27 -2.65 -10.83 10.14
CA PRO A 27 -3.27 -9.80 10.96
C PRO A 27 -2.79 -8.40 10.59
N HIS A 28 -3.68 -7.41 10.61
CA HIS A 28 -3.43 -6.03 10.15
C HIS A 28 -2.19 -5.39 10.81
N TRP A 29 -1.93 -5.72 12.07
CA TRP A 29 -0.74 -5.22 12.78
C TRP A 29 0.57 -5.75 12.19
N LYS A 30 0.61 -7.02 11.75
CA LYS A 30 1.80 -7.60 11.07
C LYS A 30 2.00 -6.96 9.71
N GLN A 31 0.90 -6.79 8.97
CA GLN A 31 0.94 -6.12 7.67
C GLN A 31 1.52 -4.71 7.81
N ARG A 32 1.01 -3.94 8.78
CA ARG A 32 1.49 -2.60 9.07
C ARG A 32 2.97 -2.60 9.43
N GLN A 33 3.42 -3.50 10.30
CA GLN A 33 4.82 -3.59 10.70
C GLN A 33 5.74 -3.94 9.52
N ALA A 34 5.29 -4.83 8.62
CA ALA A 34 6.05 -5.23 7.43
C ALA A 34 6.30 -4.06 6.47
N ILE A 35 5.33 -3.16 6.30
CA ILE A 35 5.39 -2.09 5.29
C ILE A 35 5.73 -0.70 5.86
N HIS A 36 5.60 -0.48 7.18
CA HIS A 36 5.61 0.87 7.79
C HIS A 36 6.77 1.77 7.35
N TYR A 37 7.97 1.20 7.24
CA TYR A 37 9.22 1.91 6.93
C TYR A 37 9.72 1.64 5.51
N ARG A 38 8.84 1.16 4.62
CA ARG A 38 9.22 0.74 3.27
C ARG A 38 8.48 1.55 2.23
N TRP A 39 9.05 1.63 1.03
CA TRP A 39 8.33 2.13 -0.13
C TRP A 39 7.61 0.96 -0.77
N CYS A 40 6.34 1.12 -1.08
CA CYS A 40 5.50 0.11 -1.69
C CYS A 40 4.92 0.64 -2.99
N GLU A 41 5.14 -0.12 -4.05
CA GLU A 41 4.42 0.04 -5.30
C GLU A 41 2.97 -0.36 -5.05
N VAL A 42 2.05 0.59 -5.19
CA VAL A 42 0.62 0.39 -5.03
C VAL A 42 -0.10 0.82 -6.29
N TRP A 43 -1.16 0.10 -6.61
CA TRP A 43 -2.13 0.53 -7.61
C TRP A 43 -3.19 1.39 -6.92
N HIS A 44 -3.23 2.67 -7.26
CA HIS A 44 -4.13 3.62 -6.61
C HIS A 44 -4.69 4.63 -7.62
N ASP A 45 -5.82 5.24 -7.28
CA ASP A 45 -6.37 6.38 -8.01
C ASP A 45 -6.20 7.65 -7.17
N PRO A 46 -5.18 8.48 -7.47
CA PRO A 46 -4.91 9.71 -6.72
C PRO A 46 -6.01 10.77 -6.90
N ALA A 47 -6.71 10.73 -8.04
CA ALA A 47 -7.67 11.75 -8.44
C ALA A 47 -9.12 11.35 -8.14
N GLN A 48 -9.35 10.12 -7.68
CA GLN A 48 -10.68 9.56 -7.39
C GLN A 48 -11.65 9.66 -8.57
N ASN A 49 -11.11 9.54 -9.80
CA ASN A 49 -11.85 9.68 -11.05
C ASN A 49 -11.95 8.36 -11.85
N GLY A 50 -11.53 7.25 -11.25
CA GLY A 50 -11.46 5.92 -11.88
C GLY A 50 -10.18 5.66 -12.66
N HIS A 51 -9.22 6.59 -12.71
CA HIS A 51 -7.95 6.40 -13.40
C HIS A 51 -6.89 5.87 -12.43
N PHE A 52 -6.72 4.55 -12.43
CA PHE A 52 -5.73 3.90 -11.60
C PHE A 52 -4.35 4.01 -12.21
N VAL A 53 -3.38 4.39 -11.38
CA VAL A 53 -1.97 4.46 -11.74
C VAL A 53 -1.14 3.69 -10.72
N THR A 54 -0.02 3.15 -11.19
CA THR A 54 0.97 2.52 -10.34
C THR A 54 1.93 3.58 -9.81
N GLY A 55 2.14 3.60 -8.49
CA GLY A 55 3.02 4.57 -7.85
C GLY A 55 3.69 4.03 -6.59
N TRP A 56 4.87 4.57 -6.28
CA TRP A 56 5.57 4.27 -5.03
C TRP A 56 5.03 5.14 -3.91
N VAL A 57 4.52 4.50 -2.86
CA VAL A 57 3.98 5.14 -1.67
C VAL A 57 4.74 4.68 -0.45
N TYR A 58 5.04 5.61 0.46
CA TYR A 58 5.63 5.25 1.73
C TYR A 58 4.63 4.50 2.61
N GLY A 59 4.99 3.30 3.06
CA GLY A 59 4.08 2.33 3.67
C GLY A 59 3.48 2.77 5.00
N LYS A 60 4.04 3.80 5.66
CA LYS A 60 3.40 4.50 6.78
C LYS A 60 1.98 4.99 6.44
N TYR A 61 1.72 5.33 5.17
CA TYR A 61 0.43 5.86 4.72
C TYR A 61 -0.56 4.80 4.23
N ILE A 62 -0.10 3.56 4.03
CA ILE A 62 -0.93 2.42 3.65
C ILE A 62 -1.68 1.93 4.89
N THR A 63 -3.01 1.90 4.78
CA THR A 63 -3.86 1.37 5.84
C THR A 63 -4.43 0.02 5.37
N PRO A 64 -4.02 -1.12 5.97
CA PRO A 64 -4.67 -2.40 5.73
C PRO A 64 -6.07 -2.39 6.36
N TYR A 65 -7.12 -2.64 5.57
CA TYR A 65 -8.53 -2.73 5.97
C TYR A 65 -9.11 -4.11 5.66
#